data_AF-A0A067W948-F1
#
_entry.id   AF-A0A067W948-F1
#
_cell.length_a   1.000
_cell.length_b   1.000
_cell.length_c   1.000
_cell.angle_alpha   90.00
_cell.angle_beta   90.00
_cell.angle_gamma   90.00
#
_symmetry.space_group_name_H-M   'P 1'
#
loop_
_entity.id
_entity.type
_entity.pdbx_description
1 polymer ?
#
loop_
_entity_poly.entity_id
_entity_poly.type
_entity_poly.pdbx_seq_one_letter_code
_entity_poly.pdbx_strand_id
1 'polypeptide(L)' 'MNDRDKKNLTNHFTFGEDLLGVNSEIARKLRQFYLEIQEEALPAHLLELLDRLEQAEQFSLKNVEKV' A
#
# COMPACT_ATOMS: atom_id res chain seq x y z
N MET A 1 13.36 -12.32 16.89
CA MET A 1 12.64 -11.30 16.10
C MET A 1 13.68 -10.41 15.44
N ASN A 2 13.63 -10.26 14.12
CA ASN A 2 14.72 -9.72 13.33
C ASN A 2 14.63 -8.18 13.26
N ASP A 3 15.43 -7.46 14.07
CA ASP A 3 15.48 -5.99 14.07
C ASP A 3 15.97 -5.37 12.75
N ARG A 4 16.41 -6.20 11.80
CA ARG A 4 17.02 -5.77 10.54
C ARG A 4 15.98 -5.32 9.50
N ASP A 5 14.74 -5.79 9.60
CA ASP A 5 13.70 -5.52 8.60
C ASP A 5 13.08 -4.12 8.76
N LYS A 6 13.07 -3.56 9.99
CA LYS A 6 12.62 -2.18 10.24
C LYS A 6 13.51 -1.11 9.60
N LYS A 7 14.81 -1.39 9.46
CA LYS A 7 15.83 -0.43 8.99
C LYS A 7 15.77 -0.19 7.49
N ASN A 8 15.29 -1.17 6.72
CA ASN A 8 15.22 -1.08 5.27
C ASN A 8 14.04 -0.22 4.79
N LEU A 9 12.95 -0.11 5.57
CA LEU A 9 11.83 0.78 5.23
C LEU A 9 12.15 2.24 5.54
N THR A 10 12.91 2.51 6.61
CA THR A 10 13.27 3.86 7.05
C THR A 10 14.17 4.61 6.07
N ASN A 11 15.03 3.89 5.34
CA ASN A 11 16.04 4.50 4.46
C ASN A 11 15.47 5.08 3.15
N HIS A 12 14.28 4.68 2.70
CA HIS A 12 13.67 5.25 1.49
C HIS A 12 13.10 6.65 1.72
N PHE A 13 12.69 6.96 2.96
CA PHE A 13 12.07 8.25 3.26
C PHE A 13 13.09 9.37 3.47
N THR A 14 14.37 9.07 3.71
CA THR A 14 15.41 10.08 4.02
C THR A 14 15.54 11.15 2.94
N PHE A 15 15.37 10.78 1.66
CA PHE A 15 15.37 11.71 0.54
C PHE A 15 14.12 12.61 0.51
N GLY A 16 12.96 12.08 0.92
CA GLY A 16 11.72 12.84 1.04
C GLY A 16 11.69 13.72 2.29
N GLU A 17 12.31 13.28 3.38
CA GLU A 17 12.45 14.06 4.62
C GLU A 17 13.33 15.30 4.41
N ASP A 18 14.39 15.20 3.60
CA ASP A 18 15.24 16.32 3.23
C ASP A 18 14.47 17.37 2.41
N LEU A 19 13.59 16.92 1.51
CA LEU A 19 12.68 17.79 0.75
C LEU A 19 11.62 18.46 1.64
N LEU A 20 11.18 17.78 2.69
CA LEU A 20 10.20 18.29 3.65
C LEU A 20 10.83 19.26 4.67
N GLY A 21 12.16 19.27 4.81
CA GLY A 21 12.92 20.22 5.61
C GLY A 21 12.40 20.31 7.04
N VAL A 22 11.92 21.49 7.45
CA VAL A 22 11.35 21.74 8.79
C VAL A 22 10.09 20.92 9.09
N ASN A 23 9.41 20.39 8.05
CA ASN A 23 8.22 19.57 8.18
C ASN A 23 8.51 18.06 8.20
N SER A 24 9.79 17.65 8.14
CA SER A 24 10.21 16.25 8.26
C SER A 24 9.59 15.57 9.49
N GLU A 25 9.69 16.19 10.66
CA GLU A 25 9.12 15.65 11.90
C GLU A 25 7.59 15.54 11.86
N ILE A 26 6.91 16.40 11.11
CA ILE A 26 5.46 16.31 10.88
C ILE A 26 5.15 15.09 10.01
N ALA A 27 5.89 14.91 8.92
CA ALA A 27 5.72 13.77 8.02
C ALA A 27 6.03 12.45 8.73
N ARG A 28 7.06 12.42 9.58
CA ARG A 28 7.39 11.28 10.44
C ARG A 28 6.23 10.90 11.37
N LYS A 29 5.63 11.89 12.03
CA LYS A 29 4.47 11.67 12.91
C LYS A 29 3.23 11.21 12.14
N LEU A 30 2.97 11.77 10.96
CA LEU A 30 1.85 11.34 10.13
C LEU A 30 2.02 9.89 9.67
N ARG A 31 3.21 9.49 9.23
CA ARG A 31 3.49 8.10 8.87
C ARG A 31 3.27 7.15 10.05
N GLN A 32 3.77 7.52 11.23
CA GLN A 32 3.57 6.73 12.44
C GLN A 32 2.06 6.62 12.76
N PHE A 33 1.32 7.73 12.70
CA PHE A 33 -0.11 7.75 12.93
C PHE A 33 -0.86 6.84 11.96
N TYR A 34 -0.63 6.97 10.65
CA TYR A 34 -1.28 6.11 9.65
C TYR A 34 -0.93 4.63 9.80
N LEU A 35 0.30 4.31 10.21
CA LEU A 35 0.71 2.94 10.49
C LEU A 35 0.00 2.35 11.72
N GLU A 36 -0.21 3.17 12.77
CA GLU A 36 -0.88 2.75 14.00
C GLU A 36 -2.39 2.54 13.81
N ILE A 37 -3.04 3.32 12.93
CA ILE A 37 -4.49 3.25 12.70
C ILE A 37 -4.89 2.33 11.55
N GLN A 38 -3.96 1.95 10.66
CA GLN A 38 -4.28 1.06 9.56
C GLN A 38 -4.57 -0.34 10.10
N GLU A 39 -5.83 -0.77 9.99
CA GLU A 39 -6.21 -2.16 10.25
C GLU A 39 -5.42 -3.09 9.31
N GLU A 40 -4.80 -4.13 9.86
CA GLU A 40 -3.93 -5.04 9.11
C GLU A 40 -4.70 -5.85 8.04
N ALA A 41 -6.01 -6.03 8.23
CA ALA A 41 -6.87 -6.75 7.31
C ALA A 41 -7.63 -5.81 6.38
N LEU A 42 -7.54 -6.08 5.08
CA LEU A 42 -8.25 -5.34 4.04
C LEU A 42 -9.77 -5.58 4.19
N PRO A 43 -10.61 -4.51 4.20
CA PRO A 43 -12.06 -4.67 4.30
C PRO A 43 -12.66 -5.62 3.24
N ALA A 44 -13.63 -6.44 3.65
CA ALA A 44 -14.21 -7.49 2.80
C ALA A 44 -14.78 -6.97 1.47
N HIS A 45 -15.42 -5.80 1.46
CA HIS A 45 -15.97 -5.20 0.24
C HIS A 45 -14.89 -4.86 -0.81
N LEU A 46 -13.66 -4.56 -0.38
CA LEU A 46 -12.55 -4.32 -1.31
C LEU A 46 -12.06 -5.64 -1.91
N LEU A 47 -12.06 -6.73 -1.15
CA LEU A 47 -11.77 -8.07 -1.66
C LEU A 47 -12.83 -8.50 -2.68
N GLU A 48 -14.11 -8.30 -2.39
CA GLU A 48 -15.20 -8.59 -3.33
C GLU A 48 -15.06 -7.80 -4.66
N LEU A 49 -14.57 -6.56 -4.59
CA LEU A 49 -14.30 -5.77 -5.80
C LEU A 49 -13.13 -6.35 -6.61
N LEU A 50 -12.08 -6.84 -5.96
CA LEU A 50 -10.96 -7.51 -6.62
C LEU A 50 -11.42 -8.82 -7.29
N ASP A 51 -12.26 -9.62 -6.62
CA ASP A 51 -12.82 -10.86 -7.19
C ASP A 51 -13.68 -10.56 -8.43
N ARG A 52 -14.49 -9.50 -8.37
CA ARG A 52 -15.32 -9.06 -9.51
C ARG A 52 -14.47 -8.56 -10.67
N LEU A 53 -13.36 -7.88 -10.37
CA LEU A 53 -12.41 -7.42 -11.38
C LEU A 53 -11.77 -8.61 -12.09
N GLU A 54 -11.30 -9.61 -11.35
CA GLU A 54 -10.72 -10.83 -11.92
C GLU A 54 -11.72 -11.56 -12.82
N GLN A 55 -12.97 -11.72 -12.36
CA GLN A 55 -14.01 -12.34 -13.17
C GLN A 55 -14.22 -11.57 -14.48
N ALA A 56 -14.35 -10.24 -14.43
CA ALA A 56 -14.55 -9.40 -15.61
C ALA A 56 -13.40 -9.51 -16.61
N GLU A 57 -12.15 -9.55 -16.14
CA GLU A 57 -10.97 -9.77 -16.99
C GLU A 57 -11.03 -11.15 -17.67
N GLN A 58 -11.31 -12.21 -16.90
CA GLN A 58 -11.43 -13.56 -17.46
C GLN A 58 -12.56 -13.67 -18.49
N PHE A 59 -13.72 -13.07 -18.24
CA PHE A 59 -14.82 -13.06 -19.21
C PHE A 59 -14.44 -12.28 -20.47
N SER A 60 -13.78 -11.14 -20.32
CA SER A 60 -13.34 -10.33 -21.47
C SER A 60 -12.31 -11.08 -22.32
N LEU A 61 -11.34 -11.75 -21.70
CA LEU A 61 -10.35 -12.57 -22.40
C LEU A 61 -10.99 -13.79 -23.10
N LYS A 62 -11.93 -14.48 -22.45
CA LYS A 62 -12.70 -15.59 -23.04
C LYS A 62 -13.56 -15.15 -24.22
N ASN A 63 -14.03 -13.91 -24.23
CA ASN A 63 -14.79 -13.35 -25.34
C ASN A 63 -13.89 -12.96 -26.52
N VAL A 64 -12.63 -12.59 -26.27
CA VAL A 64 -11.64 -12.29 -27.32
C VAL A 64 -11.12 -13.56 -28.01
N GLU A 65 -10.96 -14.68 -27.30
CA GLU A 65 -10.56 -15.97 -27.91
C GLU A 65 -11.65 -16.63 -28.79
N LYS A 66 -12.91 -16.20 -28.66
CA LYS A 66 -14.05 -16.77 -29.41
C LYS A 66 -14.42 -15.99 -30.68
N VAL A 67 -13.69 -14.93 -31.02
CA VAL A 67 -13.83 -14.15 -32.27
C VAL A 67 -12.69 -14.52 -33.20
#